data_AF-A0A4Z0F6E0-F1
#
_entry.id   AF-A0A4Z0F6E0-F1
#
_cell.length_a   1.000
_cell.length_b   1.000
_cell.length_c   1.000
_cell.angle_alpha   90.00
_cell.angle_beta   90.00
_cell.angle_gamma   90.00
#
_symmetry.space_group_name_H-M   'P 1'
#
loop_
_entity.id
_entity.type
_entity.pdbx_description
1 polymer ?
#
loop_
_entity_poly.entity_id
_entity_poly.type
_entity_poly.pdbx_seq_one_letter_code
_entity_poly.pdbx_strand_id
1 'polypeptide(L)' 'MAMKKLDAAQYFGSQAAMARALGITRSAVAQWPAELTTDQSDRVVGAYLRTRGIKVEMVKAVDVGKDAAD' A
#
# COMPACT_ATOMS: atom_id res chain seq x y z
N MET A 1 2.88 -11.20 7.51
CA MET A 1 2.64 -10.30 8.67
C MET A 1 1.52 -9.35 8.30
N ALA A 2 0.59 -9.07 9.21
CA ALA A 2 -0.51 -8.13 8.95
C ALA A 2 -0.03 -6.67 9.07
N MET A 3 -0.42 -5.81 8.13
CA MET A 3 -0.07 -4.39 8.15
C MET A 3 -1.00 -3.64 9.11
N LYS A 4 -0.44 -2.83 10.01
CA LYS A 4 -1.26 -1.96 10.86
C LYS A 4 -1.71 -0.71 10.11
N LYS A 5 -2.97 -0.32 10.29
CA LYS A 5 -3.57 0.87 9.67
C LYS A 5 -2.82 2.17 9.99
N LEU A 6 -2.30 2.29 11.21
CA LEU A 6 -1.55 3.48 11.63
C LEU A 6 -0.17 3.55 10.95
N ASP A 7 0.53 2.43 10.84
CA ASP A 7 1.82 2.34 10.13
C ASP A 7 1.62 2.64 8.64
N ALA A 8 0.55 2.08 8.05
CA ALA A 8 0.14 2.37 6.67
C ALA A 8 -0.07 3.89 6.44
N ALA A 9 -0.73 4.57 7.37
CA ALA A 9 -0.98 6.01 7.27
C ALA A 9 0.30 6.85 7.30
N GLN A 10 1.36 6.38 7.97
CA GLN A 10 2.64 7.07 8.03
C GLN A 10 3.33 7.13 6.66
N TYR A 11 3.16 6.13 5.80
CA TYR A 11 3.71 6.15 4.44
C TYR A 11 3.19 7.33 3.61
N PHE A 12 1.97 7.80 3.90
CA PHE A 12 1.35 8.94 3.24
C PHE A 12 1.43 10.23 4.06
N GLY A 13 2.01 10.18 5.27
CA GLY A 13 2.09 11.27 6.23
C GLY A 13 0.82 11.50 7.06
N SER A 14 -0.34 11.02 6.62
CA SER A 14 -1.58 11.04 7.43
C SER A 14 -2.63 10.07 6.90
N GLN A 15 -3.59 9.71 7.74
CA GLN A 15 -4.75 8.90 7.34
C GLN A 15 -5.60 9.60 6.25
N ALA A 16 -5.68 10.93 6.28
CA ALA A 16 -6.40 11.71 5.27
C ALA A 16 -5.67 11.69 3.91
N ALA A 17 -4.33 11.75 3.92
CA ALA A 17 -3.53 11.62 2.71
C ALA A 17 -3.59 10.20 2.13
N MET A 18 -3.58 9.18 2.98
CA MET A 18 -3.80 7.79 2.58
C MET A 18 -5.18 7.61 1.92
N ALA A 19 -6.24 8.13 2.52
CA ALA A 19 -7.60 8.07 1.95
C ALA A 19 -7.67 8.72 0.56
N ARG A 20 -7.06 9.91 0.40
CA ARG A 20 -6.94 10.59 -0.90
C ARG A 20 -6.18 9.74 -1.92
N ALA A 21 -5.06 9.15 -1.52
CA ALA A 21 -4.28 8.28 -2.41
C ALA A 21 -5.08 7.03 -2.83
N LEU A 22 -5.90 6.47 -1.93
CA LEU A 22 -6.76 5.31 -2.18
C LEU A 22 -8.02 5.63 -2.99
N GLY A 23 -8.35 6.91 -3.19
CA GLY A 23 -9.58 7.32 -3.88
C GLY A 23 -10.86 7.07 -3.07
N ILE A 24 -10.76 7.06 -1.73
CA ILE A 24 -11.89 6.85 -0.82
C ILE A 24 -11.95 7.94 0.25
N THR A 25 -13.05 7.99 1.01
CA THR A 25 -13.20 8.98 2.08
C THR A 25 -12.37 8.62 3.30
N ARG A 26 -11.97 9.62 4.09
CA ARG A 26 -11.32 9.39 5.40
C ARG A 26 -12.20 8.54 6.33
N SER A 27 -13.52 8.75 6.28
CA SER A 27 -14.48 7.98 7.09
C SER A 27 -14.47 6.49 6.71
N ALA A 28 -14.34 6.15 5.42
CA ALA A 28 -14.19 4.76 4.99
C ALA A 28 -12.93 4.10 5.56
N VAL A 29 -11.79 4.82 5.53
CA VAL A 29 -10.54 4.34 6.15
C VAL A 29 -10.65 4.24 7.67
N ALA A 30 -11.42 5.11 8.32
CA ALA A 30 -11.62 5.04 9.77
C ALA A 30 -12.28 3.73 10.20
N GLN A 31 -13.23 3.23 9.40
CA GLN A 31 -13.95 1.96 9.62
C GLN A 31 -13.11 0.70 9.37
N TRP A 32 -11.91 0.83 8.81
CA TRP A 32 -11.04 -0.33 8.64
C TRP A 32 -10.55 -0.86 9.99
N PRO A 33 -10.31 -2.19 10.09
CA PRO A 33 -9.70 -2.80 11.28
C PRO A 33 -8.32 -2.17 11.60
N ALA A 34 -7.86 -2.38 12.83
CA ALA A 34 -6.53 -1.92 13.26
C ALA A 34 -5.42 -2.62 12.47
N GLU A 35 -5.59 -3.93 12.24
CA GLU A 35 -4.81 -4.74 11.31
C GLU A 35 -5.57 -4.87 10.00
N LEU A 36 -4.96 -4.43 8.91
CA LEU A 36 -5.58 -4.42 7.59
C LEU A 36 -5.79 -5.84 7.08
N THR A 37 -6.89 -6.05 6.37
CA THR A 37 -7.07 -7.28 5.58
C THR A 37 -6.03 -7.31 4.45
N THR A 38 -5.83 -8.48 3.84
CA THR A 38 -4.97 -8.61 2.66
C THR A 38 -5.37 -7.62 1.57
N ASP A 39 -6.66 -7.58 1.19
CA ASP A 39 -7.15 -6.64 0.18
C ASP A 39 -6.88 -5.17 0.53
N GLN A 40 -7.04 -4.79 1.80
CA GLN A 40 -6.76 -3.42 2.25
C GLN A 40 -5.27 -3.11 2.20
N SER A 41 -4.43 -4.06 2.61
CA SER A 41 -2.96 -3.96 2.54
C SER A 41 -2.49 -3.82 1.10
N ASP A 42 -3.02 -4.64 0.19
CA ASP A 42 -2.68 -4.61 -1.24
C ASP A 42 -3.08 -3.27 -1.88
N ARG A 43 -4.27 -2.75 -1.52
CA ARG A 43 -4.71 -1.42 -1.97
C ARG A 43 -3.81 -0.31 -1.45
N VAL A 44 -3.37 -0.38 -0.19
CA VAL A 44 -2.42 0.57 0.40
C VAL A 44 -1.08 0.53 -0.33
N VAL A 45 -0.53 -0.66 -0.55
CA VAL A 45 0.74 -0.86 -1.26
C VAL A 45 0.64 -0.32 -2.69
N GLY A 46 -0.38 -0.73 -3.44
CA GLY A 46 -0.59 -0.27 -4.81
C GLY A 46 -0.77 1.25 -4.90
N ALA A 47 -1.53 1.86 -3.98
CA ALA A 47 -1.66 3.31 -3.91
C ALA A 47 -0.32 3.99 -3.60
N TYR A 48 0.46 3.45 -2.67
CA TYR A 48 1.76 4.00 -2.31
C TYR A 48 2.74 3.97 -3.50
N LEU A 49 2.88 2.81 -4.15
CA LEU A 49 3.72 2.66 -5.35
C LEU A 49 3.32 3.65 -6.45
N ARG A 50 2.02 3.76 -6.74
CA ARG A 50 1.51 4.73 -7.72
C ARG A 50 1.85 6.17 -7.34
N THR A 51 1.73 6.56 -6.06
CA THR A 51 2.09 7.92 -5.62
C THR A 51 3.58 8.23 -5.71
N ARG A 52 4.44 7.21 -5.78
CA ARG A 52 5.88 7.33 -6.01
C ARG A 52 6.26 7.28 -7.50
N GLY A 53 5.28 7.21 -8.40
CA GLY A 53 5.53 7.07 -9.83
C GLY A 53 6.05 5.69 -10.24
N ILE A 54 5.93 4.69 -9.34
CA ILE A 54 6.33 3.32 -9.65
C ILE A 54 5.26 2.71 -10.55
N LYS A 55 5.62 2.50 -11.81
CA LYS A 55 4.78 1.87 -12.83
C LYS A 55 4.91 0.36 -12.73
N VAL A 56 3.83 -0.36 -13.03
CA VAL A 56 3.80 -1.84 -13.06
C VAL A 56 4.88 -2.39 -14.00
N GLU A 57 5.16 -1.69 -15.10
CA GLU A 57 6.24 -2.01 -16.04
C GLU A 57 7.62 -2.11 -15.36
N MET A 58 7.88 -1.29 -14.33
CA MET A 58 9.14 -1.30 -13.57
C MET A 58 9.20 -2.41 -12.51
N VAL A 59 8.04 -2.92 -12.06
CA VAL A 59 7.97 -4.01 -11.07
C VAL A 59 8.39 -5.35 -11.69
N LYS A 60 8.22 -5.52 -13.01
CA LYS A 60 8.69 -6.72 -13.75
C LYS A 60 10.20 -6.99 -13.60
N ALA A 61 10.99 -5.98 -13.25
CA ALA A 61 12.42 -6.12 -13.02
C ALA A 61 12.76 -6.83 -11.68
N VAL A 62 11.81 -6.94 -10.76
CA VAL A 62 12.03 -7.54 -9.42
C VAL A 62 11.92 -9.07 -9.47
N ASP A 63 11.20 -9.64 -10.45
CA ASP A 63 10.99 -11.10 -10.58
C ASP A 63 12.19 -11.87 -11.15
N VAL A 64 13.24 -11.22 -11.64
CA VAL A 64 14.43 -11.91 -12.21
C VAL A 64 15.45 -12.30 -11.14
N GLY A 65 15.25 -11.91 -9.88
CA GLY A 65 16.25 -12.08 -8.80
C GLY A 65 16.11 -13.32 -7.91
N LYS A 66 15.11 -14.19 -8.13
CA LYS A 66 14.87 -15.34 -7.22
C LYS A 66 15.21 -16.72 -7.79
N ASP A 67 15.60 -16.80 -9.05
CA ASP A 67 16.01 -18.07 -9.70
C ASP A 67 17.52 -18.13 -10.02
N ALA A 68 18.34 -17.26 -9.42
CA ALA A 68 19.79 -17.27 -9.62
C ALA A 68 20.56 -16.97 -8.34
N ALA A 69 20.51 -17.89 -7.36
CA ALA A 69 21.63 -18.25 -6.48
C ALA A 69 21.16 -19.29 -5.45
N ASP A 70 21.62 -20.52 -5.68
CA ASP A 70 21.96 -21.60 -4.73
C ASP A 70 20.91 -22.15 -3.75
#